data_AF-A0A6N2JHX3-F1
#
_entry.id   AF-A0A6N2JHX3-F1
#
_cell.length_a   1.000
_cell.length_b   1.000
_cell.length_c   1.000
_cell.angle_alpha   90.00
_cell.angle_beta   90.00
_cell.angle_gamma   90.00
#
_symmetry.space_group_name_H-M   'P 1'
#
loop_
_entity.id
_entity.type
_entity.pdbx_description
1 polymer ?
#
loop_
_entity_poly.entity_id
_entity_poly.type
_entity_poly.pdbx_seq_one_letter_code
_entity_poly.pdbx_strand_id
1 'polypeptide(L)' 'MYRQSAMGQLSFENFYLPFGGKLSGENRWVRLAELVPWEQFESEYAEQFSEGQGAPAKPFRM' A
#
# COMPACT_ATOMS: atom_id res chain seq x y z
N MET A 1 -9.37 2.37 -15.13
CA MET A 1 -10.09 2.92 -13.96
C MET A 1 -9.27 2.65 -12.72
N TYR A 2 -8.85 3.69 -12.01
CA TYR A 2 -8.25 3.55 -10.69
C TYR A 2 -9.23 4.06 -9.63
N ARG A 3 -9.31 3.33 -8.51
CA ARG A 3 -10.11 3.75 -7.36
C ARG A 3 -9.13 3.93 -6.22
N GLN A 4 -8.87 5.18 -5.86
CA GLN A 4 -8.04 5.48 -4.70
C GLN A 4 -8.64 4.78 -3.48
N SER A 5 -7.84 3.95 -2.83
CA SER A 5 -8.25 3.26 -1.61
C SER A 5 -8.41 4.28 -0.49
N ALA A 6 -9.41 4.06 0.38
CA ALA A 6 -9.65 4.93 1.53
C ALA A 6 -8.42 4.99 2.45
N MET A 7 -8.18 6.18 3.03
CA MET A 7 -7.12 6.48 4.00
C MET A 7 -7.09 5.47 5.14
N GLY A 8 -6.25 4.44 5.03
CA GLY A 8 -6.25 3.34 6.00
C GLY A 8 -5.31 2.19 5.67
N GLN A 9 -4.22 2.46 4.93
CA GLN A 9 -3.22 1.45 4.66
C GLN A 9 -2.63 0.92 5.97
N LEU A 10 -2.68 -0.40 6.16
CA LEU A 10 -2.10 -1.02 7.34
C LEU A 10 -0.58 -0.89 7.30
N SER A 11 0.01 -0.59 8.47
CA SER A 11 1.45 -0.72 8.66
C SER A 11 1.83 -2.21 8.57
N PHE A 12 3.06 -2.49 8.15
CA PHE A 12 3.54 -3.89 8.06
C PHE A 12 3.45 -4.61 9.41
N GLU A 13 3.63 -3.90 10.51
CA GLU A 13 3.48 -4.45 11.87
C GLU A 13 2.05 -4.92 12.18
N ASN A 14 1.05 -4.26 11.58
CA ASN A 14 -0.36 -4.55 11.79
C ASN A 14 -0.93 -5.58 10.79
N PHE A 15 -0.08 -6.13 9.91
CA PHE A 15 -0.51 -7.17 8.97
C PHE A 15 -0.91 -8.44 9.74
N TYR A 16 -1.91 -9.17 9.25
CA TYR A 16 -2.34 -10.42 9.86
C TYR A 16 -1.38 -11.55 9.48
N LEU A 17 -0.70 -12.14 10.49
CA LEU A 17 0.20 -13.28 10.29
C LEU A 17 -0.56 -14.57 10.67
N PRO A 18 -0.70 -15.56 9.76
CA PRO A 18 -1.47 -16.79 10.00
C PRO A 18 -0.86 -17.71 11.07
N PHE A 19 0.39 -17.44 11.47
CA PHE A 19 1.12 -18.14 12.53
C PHE A 19 1.13 -17.37 13.85
N GLY A 20 0.41 -16.24 13.94
CA GLY A 20 0.35 -15.38 15.11
C GLY A 20 1.54 -14.43 15.26
N GLY A 21 1.39 -13.45 16.16
CA GLY A 21 2.39 -12.41 16.42
C GLY A 21 2.29 -11.20 15.50
N LYS A 22 3.27 -10.29 15.63
CA LYS A 22 3.44 -9.09 14.81
C LYS A 22 4.86 -9.04 14.26
N LEU A 23 5.06 -8.34 13.14
CA LEU A 23 6.42 -8.03 12.70
C LEU A 23 7.08 -7.09 13.71
N SER A 24 8.36 -7.31 13.99
CA SER A 24 9.16 -6.37 14.76
C SER A 24 9.37 -5.10 13.94
N GLY A 25 9.17 -3.93 14.54
CA GLY A 25 9.49 -2.64 13.91
C GLY A 25 10.96 -2.47 13.54
N GLU A 26 11.84 -3.20 14.22
CA GLU A 26 13.27 -3.24 13.88
C GLU A 26 13.58 -4.14 12.68
N ASN A 27 12.58 -4.87 12.15
CA ASN A 27 12.76 -5.65 10.95
C ASN A 27 13.14 -4.71 9.79
N ARG A 28 14.21 -5.07 9.07
CA ARG A 28 14.73 -4.28 7.96
C ARG A 28 13.66 -3.93 6.93
N TRP A 29 12.73 -4.83 6.63
CA TRP A 29 11.65 -4.57 5.67
C TRP A 29 10.63 -3.57 6.19
N VAL A 30 10.31 -3.60 7.49
CA VAL A 30 9.42 -2.63 8.13
C VAL A 30 10.04 -1.23 8.05
N ARG A 31 11.32 -1.11 8.44
CA ARG A 31 12.05 0.16 8.37
C ARG A 31 12.20 0.69 6.94
N LEU A 32 12.51 -0.18 5.97
CA LEU A 32 12.59 0.24 4.57
C LEU A 32 11.24 0.70 4.04
N ALA A 33 10.16 0.03 4.41
CA ALA A 33 8.82 0.44 4.02
C ALA A 33 8.43 1.79 4.61
N GLU A 34 8.84 2.13 5.84
CA GLU A 34 8.57 3.45 6.43
C GLU A 34 9.27 4.60 5.69
N LEU A 35 10.41 4.33 5.06
CA LEU A 35 11.17 5.35 4.32
C LEU A 35 10.60 5.65 2.93
N VAL A 36 9.75 4.79 2.39
CA VAL A 36 9.18 4.97 1.05
C VAL A 36 8.04 6.00 1.09
N PRO A 37 8.04 7.04 0.24
CA PRO A 37 6.97 8.04 0.17
C PRO A 37 5.74 7.50 -0.59
N TRP A 38 5.02 6.57 0.03
CA TRP A 38 3.90 5.85 -0.59
C TRP A 38 2.82 6.75 -1.18
N GLU A 39 2.46 7.84 -0.51
CA GLU A 39 1.41 8.77 -0.97
C GLU A 39 1.75 9.48 -2.29
N GLN A 40 3.04 9.78 -2.51
CA GLN A 40 3.49 10.40 -3.75
C GLN A 40 3.38 9.41 -4.90
N PHE A 41 3.88 8.19 -4.70
CA PHE A 41 3.82 7.14 -5.72
C PHE A 41 2.40 6.63 -5.98
N GLU A 42 1.52 6.61 -4.98
CA GLU A 42 0.10 6.30 -5.14
C GLU A 42 -0.57 7.29 -6.11
N SER A 43 -0.24 8.57 -6.01
CA SER A 43 -0.74 9.61 -6.91
C SER A 43 -0.22 9.41 -8.34
N GLU A 44 1.08 9.22 -8.52
CA GLU A 44 1.70 8.95 -9.84
C GLU A 44 1.20 7.64 -10.47
N TYR A 45 0.93 6.62 -9.65
CA TYR A 45 0.37 5.35 -10.10
C TYR A 45 -1.09 5.52 -10.55
N ALA A 46 -1.89 6.29 -9.81
CA ALA A 46 -3.28 6.60 -10.17
C ALA A 46 -3.39 7.29 -11.53
N GLU A 47 -2.48 8.22 -11.84
CA GLU A 47 -2.43 8.97 -13.10
C GLU A 47 -2.23 8.09 -14.34
N GLN A 48 -1.66 6.89 -14.18
CA GLN A 48 -1.43 5.97 -15.30
C GLN A 48 -2.71 5.28 -15.79
N PHE A 49 -3.82 5.37 -15.04
CA PHE A 49 -5.07 4.69 -15.38
C PHE A 49 -6.10 5.67 -15.94
N SER A 50 -6.85 5.19 -16.94
CA SER A 50 -8.02 5.92 -17.44
C SER A 50 -9.10 6.07 -16.37
N GLU A 51 -9.75 7.22 -16.28
CA GLU A 51 -10.77 7.49 -15.25
C GLU A 51 -12.00 6.59 -15.37
N GLY A 52 -12.47 6.34 -16.59
CA GLY A 52 -13.77 5.69 -16.84
C GLY A 52 -13.73 4.33 -17.55
N GLN A 53 -12.57 3.85 -17.98
CA GLN A 53 -12.47 2.67 -18.86
C GLN A 53 -11.68 1.52 -18.22
N GLY A 54 -12.05 0.28 -18.54
CA GLY A 54 -11.38 -0.93 -18.08
C GLY A 54 -11.75 -1.38 -16.66
N ALA A 55 -11.14 -2.48 -16.22
CA ALA A 55 -11.33 -2.99 -14.87
C ALA A 55 -10.66 -2.08 -13.82
N PRO A 56 -11.19 -2.00 -12.58
CA PRO A 56 -10.52 -1.31 -11.49
C PRO A 56 -9.14 -1.92 -11.22
N ALA A 57 -8.10 -1.10 -11.26
CA ALA A 57 -6.77 -1.52 -10.87
C ALA A 57 -6.64 -1.72 -9.35
N LYS A 58 -5.65 -2.54 -8.96
CA LYS A 58 -5.32 -2.77 -7.55
C LYS A 58 -4.60 -1.56 -6.97
N PRO A 59 -4.74 -1.29 -5.66
CA PRO A 59 -4.02 -0.19 -5.02
C PRO A 59 -2.51 -0.35 -5.14
N PHE A 60 -1.76 0.75 -5.14
CA PHE A 60 -0.29 0.72 -5.24
C PHE A 60 0.33 -0.08 -4.09
N ARG A 61 -0.27 0.04 -2.89
CA ARG A 61 0.11 -0.68 -1.69
C ARG A 61 -1.06 -1.53 -1.19
N MET A 62 -0.77 -2.79 -0.85
CA MET A 62 -1.73 -3.77 -0.31
C MET A 62 -1.47 -4.05 1.16
#